data_AF-A0A7V6J1V1-F1
#
_entry.id   AF-A0A7V6J1V1-F1
#
_cell.length_a   1.000
_cell.length_b   1.000
_cell.length_c   1.000
_cell.angle_alpha   90.00
_cell.angle_beta   90.00
_cell.angle_gamma   90.00
#
_symmetry.space_group_name_H-M   'P 1'
#
loop_
_entity.id
_entity.type
_entity.pdbx_description
1 polymer ?
#
loop_
_entity_poly.entity_id
_entity_poly.type
_entity_poly.pdbx_seq_one_letter_code
_entity_poly.pdbx_strand_id
1 'polypeptide(L)'
;MKYKIFSFKELVDLGHDKRELTGKLLELVNITLDDISSDSVGEIDQWLPILENIPECCKIIVETKTGKIVGHWFFTAIGEEMYKEAIKGTLMEINMTIDNVELLDKKGIYYGYFNQIEILKEHRNPATFKMLIESFFEQVEELSKKEIFFFRWVTLAASKEGEMISRSLGLQYKTDHVLDGKIYSGNIFTMANLKVLSRYPQLVEAYSEIYERVIDET
;
A
#
# COMPACT_ATOMS: atom_id res chain seq x y z
N MET A 1 2.31 17.28 18.71
CA MET A 1 2.61 16.61 17.43
C MET A 1 1.61 17.11 16.39
N LYS A 2 2.01 17.53 15.18
CA LYS A 2 1.07 18.14 14.20
C LYS A 2 0.11 17.11 13.58
N TYR A 3 0.61 15.91 13.31
CA TYR A 3 -0.13 14.82 12.67
C TYR A 3 -0.16 13.59 13.56
N LYS A 4 -1.12 12.69 13.36
CA LYS A 4 -1.19 11.37 14.00
C LYS A 4 -1.63 10.34 12.95
N ILE A 5 -1.14 9.11 13.07
CA ILE A 5 -1.55 7.98 12.24
C ILE A 5 -2.60 7.15 12.95
N PHE A 6 -3.58 6.69 12.19
CA PHE A 6 -4.62 5.77 12.61
C PHE A 6 -4.80 4.69 11.54
N SER A 7 -5.21 3.49 11.94
CA SER A 7 -5.84 2.51 11.07
C SER A 7 -7.27 2.93 10.73
N PHE A 8 -7.82 2.35 9.66
CA PHE A 8 -9.23 2.51 9.32
C PHE A 8 -10.13 2.12 10.51
N LYS A 9 -9.86 0.96 11.12
CA LYS A 9 -10.59 0.46 12.29
C LYS A 9 -10.54 1.42 13.48
N GLU A 10 -9.38 2.02 13.79
CA GLU A 10 -9.29 2.96 14.92
C GLU A 10 -10.16 4.20 14.71
N LEU A 11 -10.25 4.73 13.49
CA LEU A 11 -11.15 5.86 13.22
C LEU A 11 -12.62 5.45 13.34
N VAL A 12 -12.98 4.26 12.89
CA VAL A 12 -14.33 3.72 13.07
C VAL A 12 -14.67 3.56 14.56
N ASP A 13 -13.75 3.02 15.35
CA ASP A 13 -13.92 2.86 16.80
C ASP A 13 -14.03 4.22 17.52
N LEU A 14 -13.48 5.29 16.94
CA LEU A 14 -13.65 6.68 17.39
C LEU A 14 -14.96 7.33 16.93
N GLY A 15 -15.83 6.59 16.25
CA GLY A 15 -17.17 7.03 15.85
C GLY A 15 -17.28 7.59 14.44
N HIS A 16 -16.26 7.45 13.59
CA HIS A 16 -16.37 7.80 12.18
C HIS A 16 -17.22 6.78 11.43
N ASP A 17 -18.13 7.26 10.55
CA ASP A 17 -18.87 6.39 9.66
C ASP A 17 -17.93 5.75 8.63
N LYS A 18 -18.07 4.43 8.42
CA LYS A 18 -17.16 3.66 7.58
C LYS A 18 -17.25 4.08 6.11
N ARG A 19 -18.47 4.31 5.61
CA ARG A 19 -18.72 4.64 4.21
C ARG A 19 -18.25 6.07 3.91
N GLU A 20 -18.52 7.01 4.81
CA GLU A 20 -18.01 8.38 4.75
C GLU A 20 -16.47 8.39 4.79
N LEU A 21 -15.86 7.58 5.67
CA LEU A 21 -14.40 7.46 5.77
C LEU A 21 -13.79 6.93 4.47
N THR A 22 -14.32 5.84 3.90
CA THR A 22 -13.88 5.31 2.60
C THR A 22 -14.04 6.35 1.49
N GLY A 23 -15.16 7.07 1.46
CA GLY A 23 -15.39 8.16 0.51
C GLY A 23 -14.33 9.27 0.60
N LYS A 24 -13.92 9.65 1.81
CA LYS A 24 -12.85 10.65 2.02
C LYS A 24 -11.48 10.17 1.54
N LEU A 25 -11.18 8.87 1.67
CA LEU A 25 -9.94 8.30 1.14
C LEU A 25 -9.94 8.33 -0.39
N LEU A 26 -11.05 7.98 -1.03
CA LEU A 26 -11.16 8.07 -2.49
C LEU A 26 -11.14 9.50 -3.01
N GLU A 27 -11.78 10.43 -2.29
CA GLU A 27 -11.70 11.86 -2.61
C GLU A 27 -10.25 12.34 -2.55
N LEU A 28 -9.48 11.89 -1.55
CA LEU A 28 -8.07 12.20 -1.44
C LEU A 28 -7.30 11.73 -2.69
N VAL A 29 -7.52 10.50 -3.15
CA VAL A 29 -6.87 9.94 -4.35
C VAL A 29 -7.24 10.73 -5.60
N ASN A 30 -8.52 11.07 -5.76
CA ASN A 30 -8.98 11.90 -6.89
C ASN A 30 -8.35 13.29 -6.90
N ILE A 31 -8.13 13.90 -5.73
CA ILE A 31 -7.48 15.21 -5.60
C ILE A 31 -5.98 15.13 -5.92
N THR A 32 -5.34 13.98 -5.68
CA THR A 32 -3.89 13.85 -5.83
C THR A 32 -3.45 13.32 -7.20
N LEU A 33 -4.32 12.64 -7.93
CA LEU A 33 -4.07 12.05 -9.25
C LEU A 33 -4.55 12.93 -10.42
N ASP A 34 -4.25 14.24 -10.37
CA ASP A 34 -4.54 15.21 -11.45
C ASP A 34 -4.34 14.56 -12.86
N ASP A 35 -5.40 14.56 -13.68
CA ASP A 35 -5.46 14.12 -15.10
C ASP A 35 -5.45 12.60 -15.44
N ILE A 36 -5.66 11.70 -14.47
CA ILE A 36 -5.76 10.25 -14.74
C ILE A 36 -7.23 9.85 -14.97
N SER A 37 -7.49 8.91 -15.89
CA SER A 37 -8.86 8.44 -16.12
C SER A 37 -9.48 7.87 -14.83
N SER A 38 -10.68 8.35 -14.50
CA SER A 38 -11.45 7.99 -13.30
C SER A 38 -11.65 6.49 -13.12
N ASP A 39 -11.55 5.73 -14.21
CA ASP A 39 -11.83 4.29 -14.27
C ASP A 39 -10.76 3.44 -13.55
N SER A 40 -9.70 4.07 -13.03
CA SER A 40 -8.57 3.40 -12.38
C SER A 40 -8.60 3.40 -10.85
N VAL A 41 -9.42 4.24 -10.20
CA VAL A 41 -9.34 4.49 -8.73
C VAL A 41 -10.26 3.56 -7.91
N GLY A 42 -11.18 2.85 -8.56
CA GLY A 42 -12.17 1.96 -7.93
C GLY A 42 -13.28 2.71 -7.17
N GLU A 43 -14.18 1.95 -6.54
CA GLU A 43 -15.41 2.51 -5.92
C GLU A 43 -15.53 2.19 -4.43
N ILE A 44 -16.38 2.95 -3.71
CA ILE A 44 -16.61 2.73 -2.27
C ILE A 44 -17.05 1.28 -1.99
N ASP A 45 -17.96 0.74 -2.79
CA ASP A 45 -18.51 -0.61 -2.59
C ASP A 45 -17.50 -1.71 -2.85
N GLN A 46 -16.44 -1.41 -3.58
CA GLN A 46 -15.30 -2.29 -3.79
C GLN A 46 -14.33 -2.24 -2.60
N TRP A 47 -13.96 -1.03 -2.16
CA TRP A 47 -12.89 -0.85 -1.18
C TRP A 47 -13.34 -0.99 0.28
N LEU A 48 -14.59 -0.62 0.60
CA LEU A 48 -15.10 -0.73 1.96
C LEU A 48 -15.03 -2.16 2.51
N PRO A 49 -15.48 -3.21 1.78
CA PRO A 49 -15.33 -4.59 2.25
C PRO A 49 -13.88 -4.99 2.52
N ILE A 50 -12.92 -4.53 1.70
CA ILE A 50 -11.49 -4.80 1.91
C ILE A 50 -10.99 -4.11 3.19
N LEU A 51 -11.30 -2.83 3.37
CA LEU A 51 -10.91 -2.05 4.55
C LEU A 51 -11.51 -2.59 5.86
N GLU A 52 -12.70 -3.20 5.79
CA GLU A 52 -13.36 -3.81 6.94
C GLU A 52 -12.76 -5.17 7.33
N ASN A 53 -12.37 -5.97 6.33
CA ASN A 53 -11.94 -7.34 6.54
C ASN A 53 -10.41 -7.50 6.63
N ILE A 54 -9.64 -6.50 6.19
CA ILE A 54 -8.17 -6.50 6.23
C ILE A 54 -7.67 -5.24 6.95
N PRO A 55 -7.80 -5.13 8.28
CA PRO A 55 -7.47 -3.90 9.01
C PRO A 55 -5.99 -3.48 8.91
N GLU A 56 -5.09 -4.41 8.56
CA GLU A 56 -3.67 -4.14 8.31
C GLU A 56 -3.40 -3.43 6.99
N CYS A 57 -4.38 -3.33 6.09
CA CYS A 57 -4.19 -2.92 4.70
C CYS A 57 -4.11 -1.40 4.51
N CYS A 58 -4.43 -0.60 5.54
CA CYS A 58 -4.49 0.86 5.42
C CYS A 58 -4.06 1.59 6.70
N LYS A 59 -3.30 2.68 6.53
CA LYS A 59 -3.07 3.70 7.57
C LYS A 59 -3.32 5.09 7.03
N ILE A 60 -3.85 5.94 7.89
CA ILE A 60 -4.40 7.26 7.58
C ILE A 60 -3.72 8.30 8.45
N ILE A 61 -3.18 9.35 7.84
CA ILE A 61 -2.66 10.53 8.55
C ILE A 61 -3.81 11.53 8.75
N VAL A 62 -3.98 11.92 10.02
CA VAL A 62 -4.91 12.96 10.44
C VAL A 62 -4.16 14.14 11.02
N GLU A 63 -4.51 15.36 10.61
CA GLU A 63 -4.03 16.59 11.23
C GLU A 63 -4.72 16.79 12.59
N THR A 64 -3.92 16.83 13.66
CA THR A 64 -4.41 16.83 15.05
C THR A 64 -5.25 18.06 15.43
N LYS A 65 -5.03 19.21 14.78
CA LYS A 65 -5.74 20.45 15.10
C LYS A 65 -7.15 20.50 14.50
N THR A 66 -7.32 19.96 13.30
CA THR A 66 -8.54 20.09 12.50
C THR A 66 -9.31 18.77 12.41
N GLY A 67 -8.68 17.64 12.71
CA GLY A 67 -9.23 16.31 12.45
C GLY A 67 -9.27 15.95 10.95
N LYS A 68 -8.69 16.78 10.08
CA LYS A 68 -8.68 16.56 8.63
C LYS A 68 -7.81 15.36 8.28
N ILE A 69 -8.31 14.46 7.43
CA ILE A 69 -7.50 13.42 6.78
C ILE A 69 -6.64 14.09 5.71
N VAL A 70 -5.33 13.88 5.79
CA VAL A 70 -4.36 14.59 4.92
C VAL A 70 -3.49 13.65 4.11
N GLY A 71 -3.61 12.34 4.34
CA GLY A 71 -2.89 11.32 3.60
C GLY A 71 -3.23 9.91 4.06
N HIS A 72 -2.90 8.92 3.25
CA HIS A 72 -2.95 7.51 3.64
C HIS A 72 -2.00 6.69 2.78
N TRP A 73 -1.74 5.46 3.20
CA TRP A 73 -1.35 4.40 2.29
C TRP A 73 -2.40 3.28 2.34
N PHE A 74 -2.51 2.54 1.25
CA PHE A 74 -3.38 1.38 1.12
C PHE A 74 -2.71 0.33 0.24
N PHE A 75 -2.73 -0.93 0.68
CA PHE A 75 -2.26 -2.06 -0.10
C PHE A 75 -3.26 -3.21 0.01
N THR A 76 -3.12 -4.19 -0.88
CA THR A 76 -3.87 -5.44 -0.85
C THR A 76 -2.89 -6.60 -0.99
N ALA A 77 -3.18 -7.71 -0.31
CA ALA A 77 -2.50 -8.97 -0.60
C ALA A 77 -3.21 -9.62 -1.79
N ILE A 78 -2.45 -10.15 -2.74
CA ILE A 78 -2.96 -10.73 -3.97
C ILE A 78 -2.32 -12.11 -4.22
N GLY A 79 -3.06 -12.95 -4.93
CA GLY A 79 -2.57 -14.25 -5.39
C GLY A 79 -1.55 -14.13 -6.52
N GLU A 80 -0.87 -15.23 -6.82
CA GLU A 80 0.18 -15.29 -7.85
C GLU A 80 -0.33 -14.91 -9.24
N GLU A 81 -1.55 -15.32 -9.62
CA GLU A 81 -2.11 -15.02 -10.93
C GLU A 81 -2.39 -13.52 -11.11
N MET A 82 -2.98 -12.87 -10.10
CA MET A 82 -3.13 -11.41 -10.11
C MET A 82 -1.77 -10.70 -10.15
N TYR A 83 -0.76 -11.23 -9.45
CA TYR A 83 0.59 -10.66 -9.52
C TYR A 83 1.18 -10.80 -10.93
N LYS A 84 1.01 -11.94 -11.60
CA LYS A 84 1.43 -12.14 -12.99
C LYS A 84 0.73 -11.16 -13.94
N GLU A 85 -0.55 -10.91 -13.75
CA GLU A 85 -1.31 -9.90 -14.50
C GLU A 85 -0.78 -8.48 -14.24
N ALA A 86 -0.51 -8.15 -12.97
CA ALA A 86 0.04 -6.85 -12.59
C ALA A 86 1.40 -6.61 -13.26
N ILE A 87 2.31 -7.59 -13.23
CA ILE A 87 3.63 -7.48 -13.87
C ILE A 87 3.54 -7.39 -15.40
N LYS A 88 2.48 -7.93 -16.01
CA LYS A 88 2.18 -7.78 -17.45
C LYS A 88 1.49 -6.45 -17.77
N GLY A 89 1.14 -5.65 -16.77
CA GLY A 89 0.43 -4.39 -16.97
C GLY A 89 -1.03 -4.55 -17.34
N THR A 90 -1.64 -5.69 -17.05
CA THR A 90 -3.02 -6.02 -17.44
C THR A 90 -3.99 -6.13 -16.26
N LEU A 91 -3.51 -6.08 -15.02
CA LEU A 91 -4.37 -6.12 -13.83
C LEU A 91 -5.11 -4.79 -13.70
N MET A 92 -6.44 -4.86 -13.77
CA MET A 92 -7.32 -3.72 -13.56
C MET A 92 -7.72 -3.63 -12.08
N GLU A 93 -7.45 -2.51 -11.41
CA GLU A 93 -7.77 -2.37 -9.99
C GLU A 93 -9.26 -2.54 -9.70
N ILE A 94 -10.17 -2.14 -10.61
CA ILE A 94 -11.62 -2.35 -10.49
C ILE A 94 -12.02 -3.82 -10.31
N ASN A 95 -11.16 -4.75 -10.71
CA ASN A 95 -11.41 -6.18 -10.55
C ASN A 95 -10.98 -6.70 -9.17
N MET A 96 -10.31 -5.89 -8.33
CA MET A 96 -9.85 -6.31 -7.01
C MET A 96 -10.99 -6.18 -6.00
N THR A 97 -11.56 -7.30 -5.58
CA THR A 97 -12.67 -7.34 -4.63
C THR A 97 -12.30 -8.18 -3.42
N ILE A 98 -13.08 -8.07 -2.35
CA ILE A 98 -12.87 -8.90 -1.15
C ILE A 98 -12.90 -10.41 -1.45
N ASP A 99 -13.57 -10.83 -2.52
CA ASP A 99 -13.70 -12.24 -2.89
C ASP A 99 -12.47 -12.82 -3.61
N ASN A 100 -11.57 -11.97 -4.11
CA ASN A 100 -10.42 -12.41 -4.90
C ASN A 100 -9.06 -11.86 -4.45
N VAL A 101 -9.04 -10.91 -3.52
CA VAL A 101 -7.82 -10.56 -2.78
C VAL A 101 -7.57 -11.57 -1.67
N GLU A 102 -6.31 -11.67 -1.25
CA GLU A 102 -5.92 -12.56 -0.16
C GLU A 102 -6.20 -11.90 1.19
N LEU A 103 -6.78 -12.67 2.11
CA LEU A 103 -6.92 -12.25 3.50
C LEU A 103 -5.61 -12.50 4.25
N LEU A 104 -5.29 -11.60 5.18
CA LEU A 104 -4.12 -11.68 6.04
C LEU A 104 -4.42 -12.36 7.39
N ASP A 105 -5.30 -13.37 7.37
CA ASP A 105 -5.76 -14.10 8.56
C ASP A 105 -4.98 -15.40 8.80
N LYS A 106 -4.12 -15.80 7.84
CA LYS A 106 -3.32 -17.02 7.88
C LYS A 106 -1.84 -16.72 7.70
N LYS A 107 -1.01 -17.58 8.29
CA LYS A 107 0.44 -17.59 8.05
C LYS A 107 0.71 -17.95 6.60
N GLY A 108 1.68 -17.29 5.99
CA GLY A 108 2.00 -17.55 4.60
C GLY A 108 2.86 -16.47 3.94
N ILE A 109 3.15 -16.71 2.67
CA ILE A 109 3.89 -15.81 1.81
C ILE A 109 2.95 -15.35 0.70
N TYR A 110 2.79 -14.05 0.60
CA TYR A 110 1.83 -13.39 -0.29
C TYR A 110 2.55 -12.53 -1.33
N TYR A 111 1.82 -12.11 -2.36
CA TYR A 111 2.22 -10.99 -3.18
C TYR A 111 1.48 -9.73 -2.69
N GLY A 112 2.17 -8.61 -2.63
CA GLY A 112 1.60 -7.33 -2.22
C GLY A 112 1.34 -6.45 -3.43
N TYR A 113 0.13 -5.91 -3.54
CA TYR A 113 -0.19 -4.83 -4.47
C TYR A 113 -0.31 -3.53 -3.68
N PHE A 114 0.58 -2.58 -3.93
CA PHE A 114 0.55 -1.29 -3.28
C PHE A 114 -0.37 -0.37 -4.08
N ASN A 115 -1.64 -0.28 -3.66
CA ASN A 115 -2.70 0.45 -4.36
C ASN A 115 -2.43 1.96 -4.36
N GLN A 116 -2.22 2.55 -3.18
CA GLN A 116 -2.25 4.01 -3.04
C GLN A 116 -1.25 4.50 -1.97
N ILE A 117 -0.54 5.59 -2.27
CA ILE A 117 0.16 6.42 -1.27
C ILE A 117 -0.10 7.88 -1.57
N GLU A 118 -0.97 8.47 -0.76
CA GLU A 118 -1.50 9.79 -1.04
C GLU A 118 -1.25 10.74 0.13
N ILE A 119 -0.88 11.97 -0.21
CA ILE A 119 -0.77 13.08 0.72
C ILE A 119 -1.31 14.32 0.01
N LEU A 120 -2.19 15.08 0.66
CA LEU A 120 -2.65 16.37 0.14
C LEU A 120 -1.48 17.31 -0.11
N LYS A 121 -1.53 18.05 -1.22
CA LYS A 121 -0.45 18.90 -1.72
C LYS A 121 0.09 19.88 -0.67
N GLU A 122 -0.80 20.52 0.10
CA GLU A 122 -0.45 21.46 1.16
C GLU A 122 0.16 20.80 2.42
N HIS A 123 0.05 19.47 2.51
CA HIS A 123 0.64 18.64 3.57
C HIS A 123 1.84 17.82 3.08
N ARG A 124 2.20 17.86 1.80
CA ARG A 124 3.37 17.16 1.24
C ARG A 124 4.66 17.81 1.72
N ASN A 125 5.39 17.10 2.56
CA ASN A 125 6.74 17.47 2.98
C ASN A 125 7.52 16.20 3.38
N PRO A 126 8.85 16.26 3.50
CA PRO A 126 9.65 15.08 3.86
C PRO A 126 9.23 14.41 5.18
N ALA A 127 8.73 15.16 6.15
CA ALA A 127 8.33 14.60 7.44
C ALA A 127 7.01 13.81 7.35
N THR A 128 6.01 14.29 6.62
CA THR A 128 4.74 13.56 6.42
C THR A 128 4.93 12.31 5.55
N PHE A 129 5.75 12.41 4.50
CA PHE A 129 6.10 11.25 3.69
C PHE A 129 6.86 10.19 4.50
N LYS A 130 7.89 10.61 5.26
CA LYS A 130 8.62 9.71 6.17
C LYS A 130 7.68 9.03 7.16
N MET A 131 6.72 9.77 7.72
CA MET A 131 5.75 9.23 8.67
C MET A 131 4.87 8.13 8.05
N LEU A 132 4.38 8.30 6.82
CA LEU A 132 3.63 7.24 6.11
C LEU A 132 4.51 6.01 5.86
N ILE A 133 5.70 6.21 5.30
CA ILE A 133 6.59 5.11 4.95
C ILE A 133 7.04 4.34 6.21
N GLU A 134 7.35 5.03 7.31
CA GLU A 134 7.66 4.38 8.59
C GLU A 134 6.48 3.53 9.07
N SER A 135 5.26 4.06 9.02
CA SER A 135 4.08 3.28 9.44
C SER A 135 3.77 2.07 8.54
N PHE A 136 4.15 2.13 7.26
CA PHE A 136 4.05 0.98 6.36
C PHE A 136 5.04 -0.11 6.79
N PHE A 137 6.31 0.23 7.01
CA PHE A 137 7.30 -0.77 7.44
C PHE A 137 7.03 -1.31 8.85
N GLU A 138 6.51 -0.48 9.77
CA GLU A 138 5.99 -0.96 11.06
C GLU A 138 4.89 -1.99 10.86
N GLN A 139 3.93 -1.73 9.96
CA GLN A 139 2.86 -2.69 9.69
C GLN A 139 3.38 -3.99 9.06
N VAL A 140 4.35 -3.92 8.13
CA VAL A 140 4.98 -5.09 7.53
C VAL A 140 5.78 -5.88 8.58
N GLU A 141 6.43 -5.22 9.53
CA GLU A 141 7.08 -5.87 10.68
C GLU A 141 6.07 -6.54 11.63
N GLU A 142 4.94 -5.90 11.91
CA GLU A 142 3.89 -6.54 12.70
C GLU A 142 3.29 -7.77 12.00
N LEU A 143 3.18 -7.75 10.67
CA LEU A 143 2.75 -8.91 9.89
C LEU A 143 3.80 -10.03 9.90
N SER A 144 5.09 -9.70 9.78
CA SER A 144 6.16 -10.72 9.83
C SER A 144 6.22 -11.44 11.18
N LYS A 145 5.93 -10.75 12.29
CA LYS A 145 5.78 -11.36 13.63
C LYS A 145 4.63 -12.37 13.70
N LYS A 146 3.62 -12.24 12.83
CA LYS A 146 2.52 -13.21 12.66
C LYS A 146 2.84 -14.30 11.62
N GLU A 147 4.07 -14.37 11.12
CA GLU A 147 4.49 -15.24 10.02
C GLU A 147 3.73 -14.98 8.71
N ILE A 148 3.40 -13.71 8.46
CA ILE A 148 2.81 -13.21 7.23
C ILE A 148 3.86 -12.38 6.51
N PHE A 149 4.27 -12.85 5.34
CA PHE A 149 5.34 -12.24 4.55
C PHE A 149 4.86 -11.87 3.16
N PHE A 150 5.54 -10.89 2.56
CA PHE A 150 5.29 -10.50 1.17
C PHE A 150 6.51 -10.81 0.32
N PHE A 151 6.42 -11.81 -0.55
CA PHE A 151 7.52 -12.14 -1.43
C PHE A 151 7.83 -10.94 -2.32
N ARG A 152 6.87 -10.46 -3.10
CA ARG A 152 7.08 -9.29 -3.96
C ARG A 152 5.99 -8.27 -3.81
N TRP A 153 6.37 -7.03 -4.05
CA TRP A 153 5.49 -5.88 -4.16
C TRP A 153 5.37 -5.47 -5.62
N VAL A 154 4.19 -5.04 -6.02
CA VAL A 154 3.89 -4.44 -7.33
C VAL A 154 2.98 -3.24 -7.13
N THR A 155 3.09 -2.24 -7.99
CA THR A 155 2.26 -1.04 -7.97
C THR A 155 2.12 -0.45 -9.36
N LEU A 156 0.98 0.18 -9.61
CA LEU A 156 0.77 1.04 -10.77
C LEU A 156 1.13 2.48 -10.39
N ALA A 157 2.22 2.99 -10.96
CA ALA A 157 2.57 4.40 -10.90
C ALA A 157 1.82 5.14 -12.02
N ALA A 158 0.67 5.71 -11.67
CA ALA A 158 -0.20 6.39 -12.63
C ALA A 158 0.20 7.86 -12.88
N SER A 159 1.06 8.44 -12.03
CA SER A 159 1.59 9.82 -12.17
C SER A 159 3.12 9.86 -12.14
N LYS A 160 3.72 10.98 -12.59
CA LYS A 160 5.18 11.21 -12.50
C LYS A 160 5.67 11.16 -11.06
N GLU A 161 4.89 11.70 -10.13
CA GLU A 161 5.14 11.63 -8.70
C GLU A 161 5.11 10.18 -8.21
N GLY A 162 4.13 9.39 -8.64
CA GLY A 162 4.06 7.95 -8.36
C GLY A 162 5.29 7.20 -8.88
N GLU A 163 5.79 7.54 -10.08
CA GLU A 163 7.02 6.97 -10.63
C GLU A 163 8.24 7.33 -9.77
N MET A 164 8.34 8.58 -9.34
CA MET A 164 9.43 9.04 -8.47
C MET A 164 9.40 8.36 -7.11
N ILE A 165 8.21 8.19 -6.51
CA ILE A 165 8.02 7.47 -5.25
C ILE A 165 8.43 6.01 -5.43
N SER A 166 7.93 5.34 -6.47
CA SER A 166 8.25 3.94 -6.76
C SER A 166 9.75 3.70 -6.87
N ARG A 167 10.46 4.56 -7.62
CA ARG A 167 11.92 4.49 -7.74
C ARG A 167 12.63 4.80 -6.43
N SER A 168 12.14 5.78 -5.66
CA SER A 168 12.71 6.14 -4.37
C SER A 168 12.57 5.01 -3.35
N LEU A 169 11.50 4.21 -3.43
CA LEU A 169 11.31 2.99 -2.67
C LEU A 169 12.14 1.81 -3.19
N GLY A 170 12.96 2.00 -4.23
CA GLY A 170 13.80 0.96 -4.81
C GLY A 170 13.04 -0.02 -5.73
N LEU A 171 11.78 0.25 -6.03
CA LEU A 171 11.03 -0.56 -7.00
C LEU A 171 11.58 -0.34 -8.41
N GLN A 172 11.55 -1.40 -9.21
CA GLN A 172 12.05 -1.40 -10.57
C GLN A 172 10.89 -1.39 -11.56
N TYR A 173 11.02 -0.56 -12.59
CA TYR A 173 10.10 -0.58 -13.73
C TYR A 173 10.04 -1.99 -14.35
N LYS A 174 8.83 -2.42 -14.73
CA LYS A 174 8.58 -3.72 -15.36
C LYS A 174 7.96 -3.57 -16.75
N THR A 175 6.87 -2.80 -16.85
CA THR A 175 6.13 -2.60 -18.10
C THR A 175 5.24 -1.36 -17.98
N ASP A 176 4.75 -0.88 -19.11
CA ASP A 176 3.62 0.06 -19.16
C ASP A 176 2.31 -0.71 -18.91
N HIS A 177 1.35 -0.04 -18.27
CA HIS A 177 0.01 -0.59 -18.05
C HIS A 177 -0.87 -0.38 -19.28
N VAL A 178 -1.86 -1.25 -19.51
CA VAL A 178 -2.69 -1.23 -20.73
C VAL A 178 -3.58 0.00 -20.90
N LEU A 179 -3.92 0.69 -19.81
CA LEU A 179 -4.68 1.94 -19.85
C LEU A 179 -3.76 3.16 -19.91
N ASP A 180 -3.02 3.39 -18.83
CA ASP A 180 -1.98 4.40 -18.68
C ASP A 180 -1.17 4.10 -17.41
N GLY A 181 -0.02 4.73 -17.25
CA GLY A 181 0.88 4.55 -16.12
C GLY A 181 1.87 3.40 -16.31
N LYS A 182 2.72 3.21 -15.29
CA LYS A 182 3.83 2.27 -15.35
C LYS A 182 3.83 1.33 -14.16
N ILE A 183 4.10 0.06 -14.42
CA ILE A 183 4.22 -0.95 -13.38
C ILE A 183 5.63 -0.95 -12.82
N TYR A 184 5.71 -0.87 -11.49
CA TYR A 184 6.93 -1.02 -10.73
C TYR A 184 6.80 -2.21 -9.79
N SER A 185 7.89 -2.96 -9.61
CA SER A 185 7.92 -4.10 -8.71
C SER A 185 9.29 -4.28 -8.06
N GLY A 186 9.27 -4.83 -6.86
CA GLY A 186 10.44 -5.12 -6.06
C GLY A 186 10.09 -6.04 -4.89
N ASN A 187 10.99 -6.10 -3.93
CA ASN A 187 10.81 -6.80 -2.66
C ASN A 187 11.39 -5.97 -1.51
N ILE A 188 11.32 -6.51 -0.29
CA ILE A 188 11.84 -5.82 0.89
C ILE A 188 13.33 -5.48 0.76
N PHE A 189 14.13 -6.30 0.07
CA PHE A 189 15.56 -6.06 -0.12
C PHE A 189 15.85 -4.97 -1.13
N THR A 190 15.05 -4.88 -2.20
CA THR A 190 15.14 -3.72 -3.10
C THR A 190 14.75 -2.43 -2.37
N MET A 191 13.81 -2.53 -1.42
CA MET A 191 13.45 -1.41 -0.54
C MET A 191 14.51 -1.14 0.54
N ALA A 192 15.35 -2.11 0.91
CA ALA A 192 16.32 -2.02 2.01
C ALA A 192 17.39 -0.92 1.84
N ASN A 193 17.55 -0.38 0.63
CA ASN A 193 18.36 0.82 0.40
C ASN A 193 17.77 2.08 1.04
N LEU A 194 16.51 2.03 1.50
CA LEU A 194 15.91 3.10 2.28
C LEU A 194 16.56 3.12 3.68
N LYS A 195 17.09 4.28 4.07
CA LYS A 195 17.56 4.56 5.44
C LYS A 195 16.53 4.26 6.53
N VAL A 196 15.25 4.13 6.17
CA VAL A 196 14.19 3.76 7.10
C VAL A 196 14.30 2.29 7.52
N LEU A 197 14.67 1.39 6.61
CA LEU A 197 14.75 -0.05 6.87
C LEU A 197 15.92 -0.44 7.77
N SER A 198 16.96 0.40 7.87
CA SER A 198 18.03 0.20 8.86
C SER A 198 17.54 0.30 10.31
N ARG A 199 16.34 0.85 10.53
CA ARG A 199 15.67 0.87 11.84
C ARG A 199 14.92 -0.43 12.15
N TYR A 200 14.75 -1.32 11.19
CA TYR A 200 14.02 -2.59 11.31
C TYR A 200 14.93 -3.78 10.96
N PRO A 201 16.05 -3.99 11.69
CA PRO A 201 16.99 -5.07 11.38
C PRO A 201 16.35 -6.46 11.50
N GLN A 202 15.43 -6.64 12.44
CA GLN A 202 14.70 -7.90 12.63
C GLN A 202 13.78 -8.21 11.44
N LEU A 203 13.20 -7.18 10.82
CA LEU A 203 12.41 -7.33 9.60
C LEU A 203 13.28 -7.87 8.45
N VAL A 204 14.46 -7.30 8.27
CA VAL A 204 15.40 -7.73 7.22
C VAL A 204 15.85 -9.17 7.46
N GLU A 205 16.17 -9.53 8.70
CA GLU A 205 16.57 -10.89 9.09
C GLU A 205 15.45 -11.89 8.82
N ALA A 206 14.23 -11.62 9.30
CA ALA A 206 13.07 -12.49 9.10
C ALA A 206 12.78 -12.73 7.61
N TYR A 207 12.90 -11.70 6.78
CA TYR A 207 12.72 -11.85 5.35
C TYR A 207 13.88 -12.59 4.67
N SER A 208 15.09 -12.55 5.22
CA SER A 208 16.25 -13.28 4.67
C SER A 208 16.02 -14.78 4.78
N GLU A 209 15.58 -15.25 5.95
CA GLU A 209 15.23 -16.66 6.17
C GLU A 209 14.12 -17.15 5.25
N ILE A 210 13.09 -16.33 5.03
CA ILE A 210 11.98 -16.67 4.15
C ILE A 210 12.42 -16.75 2.70
N TYR A 211 13.27 -15.82 2.27
CA TYR A 211 13.77 -15.80 0.90
C TYR A 211 14.69 -16.97 0.56
N GLU A 212 15.53 -17.39 1.50
CA GLU A 212 16.33 -18.61 1.35
C GLU A 212 15.42 -19.83 1.11
N ARG A 213 14.36 -19.99 1.92
CA ARG A 213 13.39 -21.09 1.75
C ARG A 213 12.68 -21.06 0.40
N VAL A 214 12.21 -19.89 -0.04
CA VAL A 214 11.49 -19.78 -1.32
C VAL A 214 12.40 -20.07 -2.51
N ILE A 215 13.67 -19.64 -2.46
CA ILE A 215 14.64 -19.92 -3.51
C ILE A 215 15.00 -21.41 -3.55
N ASP A 216 15.13 -22.07 -2.41
CA ASP A 216 15.43 -23.50 -2.33
C ASP A 216 14.27 -24.39 -2.84
N GLU A 217 13.04 -23.86 -2.87
CA GLU A 217 11.82 -24.56 -3.31
C GLU A 217 11.46 -24.30 -4.79
N THR A 218 12.15 -23.39 -5.49
CA THR A 218 11.93 -23.04 -6.92
C THR A 218 13.08 -23.47 -7.82
#